data_AF-A0AAU3WYA0-F1
#
_entry.id   AF-A0AAU3WYA0-F1
#
_cell.length_a   1.000
_cell.length_b   1.000
_cell.length_c   1.000
_cell.angle_alpha   90.00
_cell.angle_beta   90.00
_cell.angle_gamma   90.00
#
_symmetry.space_group_name_H-M   'P 1'
#
loop_
_entity.id
_entity.type
_entity.pdbx_description
1 polymer ?
#
loop_
_entity_poly.entity_id
_entity_poly.type
_entity_poly.pdbx_seq_one_letter_code
_entity_poly.pdbx_strand_id
1 'polypeptide(L)'
;MAEWIKAQVGQLSSSGCDLEPEWIEDIAGAIIELGGETGPLAVWRTKEGWLTQSELIDWISRRDCVYVVHPVYAHARVGMQDILVDLVDDAVYFEVGRRMALSGHAGDWPLPEAKFHSAGIPGAFGDAVRAAWNLSEVVDLEPAWDREEGNRKVSSYQGEDIQGDVAVFRRSDFM
;
A
#
# COMPACT_ATOMS: atom_id res chain seq x y z
N MET A 1 19.85 15.67 -2.09
CA MET A 1 18.38 15.68 -1.89
C MET A 1 17.95 14.46 -1.08
N ALA A 2 18.23 13.23 -1.54
CA ALA A 2 17.97 11.99 -0.79
C ALA A 2 18.54 11.97 0.64
N GLU A 3 19.79 12.42 0.85
CA GLU A 3 20.41 12.52 2.19
C GLU A 3 19.64 13.43 3.17
N TRP A 4 19.14 14.57 2.68
CA TRP A 4 18.35 15.49 3.52
C TRP A 4 17.00 14.87 3.88
N ILE A 5 16.35 14.19 2.94
CA ILE A 5 15.09 13.48 3.16
C ILE A 5 15.28 12.37 4.20
N LYS A 6 16.32 11.54 4.07
CA LYS A 6 16.66 10.51 5.06
C LYS A 6 16.89 11.10 6.45
N ALA A 7 17.57 12.24 6.54
CA ALA A 7 17.77 12.94 7.81
C ALA A 7 16.46 13.47 8.43
N GLN A 8 15.54 14.01 7.62
CA GLN A 8 14.24 14.48 8.09
C GLN A 8 13.34 13.33 8.55
N VAL A 9 13.32 12.22 7.80
CA VAL A 9 12.60 11.00 8.17
C VAL A 9 13.11 10.44 9.51
N GLY A 10 14.44 10.34 9.67
CA GLY A 10 15.04 9.94 10.95
C GLY A 10 14.69 10.88 12.10
N GLN A 11 14.61 12.19 11.85
CA GLN A 11 14.17 13.16 12.86
C GLN A 11 12.70 12.96 13.25
N LEU A 12 11.80 12.70 12.29
CA LEU A 12 10.38 12.45 12.57
C LEU A 12 10.18 11.15 13.37
N SER A 13 10.86 10.06 12.98
CA SER A 13 10.76 8.79 13.68
C SER A 13 11.36 8.83 15.10
N SER A 14 12.39 9.65 15.32
CA SER A 14 13.07 9.77 16.62
C SER A 14 12.47 10.81 17.56
N SER A 15 11.66 11.75 17.06
CA SER A 15 11.09 12.84 17.87
C SER A 15 9.88 12.41 18.70
N GLY A 16 9.37 11.19 18.51
CA GLY A 16 8.19 10.70 19.24
C GLY A 16 6.95 11.56 18.99
N CYS A 17 6.92 12.30 17.87
CA CYS A 17 5.72 13.00 17.44
C CYS A 17 4.69 11.93 17.07
N ASP A 18 3.57 11.92 17.79
CA ASP A 18 2.34 11.27 17.34
C ASP A 18 1.85 12.02 16.11
N LEU A 19 2.45 11.73 14.96
CA LEU A 19 1.98 12.22 13.67
C LEU A 19 0.61 11.62 13.44
N GLU A 20 -0.39 12.48 13.22
CA GLU A 20 -1.70 12.00 12.79
C GLU A 20 -1.52 11.19 11.48
N PRO A 21 -2.27 10.09 11.29
CA PRO A 21 -2.11 9.21 10.13
C PRO A 21 -2.11 9.95 8.78
N GLU A 22 -2.94 10.99 8.67
CA GLU A 22 -3.04 11.86 7.48
C GLU A 22 -1.71 12.55 7.13
N TRP A 23 -0.94 12.96 8.13
CA TRP A 23 0.37 13.58 7.92
C TRP A 23 1.44 12.56 7.51
N ILE A 24 1.34 11.33 8.01
CA ILE A 24 2.27 10.25 7.64
C ILE A 24 2.11 9.91 6.16
N GLU A 25 0.87 9.84 5.67
CA GLU A 25 0.56 9.61 4.25
C GLU A 25 1.11 10.71 3.35
N ASP A 26 0.88 11.98 3.70
CA ASP A 26 1.38 13.14 2.92
C ASP A 26 2.91 13.20 2.88
N ILE A 27 3.56 12.97 4.03
CA ILE A 27 5.03 12.97 4.15
C ILE A 27 5.61 11.79 3.36
N ALA A 28 5.02 10.61 3.47
CA ALA A 28 5.43 9.42 2.73
C ALA A 28 5.32 9.62 1.22
N GLY A 29 4.19 10.18 0.76
CA GLY A 29 3.99 10.56 -0.64
C GLY A 29 5.10 11.49 -1.14
N ALA A 30 5.40 12.55 -0.39
CA ALA A 30 6.45 13.50 -0.75
C ALA A 30 7.86 12.90 -0.77
N ILE A 31 8.22 12.07 0.22
CA ILE A 31 9.50 11.36 0.28
C ILE A 31 9.70 10.52 -0.98
N ILE A 32 8.65 9.80 -1.35
CA ILE A 32 8.67 8.83 -2.43
C ILE A 32 8.69 9.51 -3.80
N GLU A 33 7.90 10.57 -3.99
CA GLU A 33 7.95 11.38 -5.22
C GLU A 33 9.36 11.94 -5.48
N LEU A 34 10.11 12.21 -4.42
CA LEU A 34 11.49 12.71 -4.49
C LEU A 34 12.54 11.59 -4.61
N GLY A 35 12.11 10.34 -4.82
CA GLY A 35 12.99 9.16 -4.94
C GLY A 35 13.63 8.74 -3.62
N GLY A 36 13.03 9.12 -2.49
CA GLY A 36 13.44 8.72 -1.15
C GLY A 36 12.77 7.42 -0.68
N GLU A 37 13.36 6.81 0.34
CA GLU A 37 12.83 5.60 1.00
C GLU A 37 12.03 6.01 2.23
N THR A 38 10.82 5.47 2.39
CA THR A 38 9.98 5.74 3.58
C THR A 38 10.42 4.96 4.80
N GLY A 39 11.24 3.90 4.63
CA GLY A 39 11.94 3.14 5.68
C GLY A 39 11.18 3.02 7.02
N PRO A 40 11.43 3.92 7.98
CA PRO A 40 10.83 3.87 9.31
C PRO A 40 9.39 4.43 9.41
N LEU A 41 8.82 4.98 8.34
CA LEU A 41 7.44 5.45 8.33
C LEU A 41 6.48 4.28 8.10
N ALA A 42 5.47 4.19 8.95
CA ALA A 42 4.45 3.16 8.87
C ALA A 42 3.36 3.59 7.87
N VAL A 43 3.57 3.28 6.59
CA VAL A 43 2.75 3.79 5.47
C VAL A 43 1.83 2.72 4.88
N TRP A 44 2.02 1.47 5.30
CA TRP A 44 1.28 0.32 4.80
C TRP A 44 0.20 -0.03 5.79
N ARG A 45 -1.06 -0.01 5.37
CA ARG A 45 -2.15 -0.33 6.29
C ARG A 45 -2.73 -1.69 6.01
N THR A 46 -2.87 -2.46 7.08
CA THR A 46 -3.50 -3.77 7.13
C THR A 46 -4.61 -3.77 8.18
N LYS A 47 -5.30 -4.90 8.34
CA LYS A 47 -6.24 -5.10 9.45
C LYS A 47 -5.57 -4.99 10.83
N GLU A 48 -4.30 -5.35 10.94
CA GLU A 48 -3.53 -5.36 12.20
C GLU A 48 -3.02 -3.95 12.59
N GLY A 49 -3.11 -3.00 11.67
CA GLY A 49 -2.65 -1.62 11.85
C GLY A 49 -1.70 -1.17 10.75
N TRP A 50 -0.89 -0.16 11.08
CA TRP A 50 0.11 0.41 10.18
C TRP A 50 1.44 -0.33 10.31
N LEU A 51 2.06 -0.61 9.18
CA LEU A 51 3.33 -1.31 9.07
C LEU A 51 4.37 -0.40 8.42
N THR A 52 5.59 -0.46 8.93
CA THR A 52 6.81 0.01 8.26
C THR A 52 7.18 -0.93 7.10
N GLN A 53 8.16 -0.55 6.28
CA GLN A 53 8.65 -1.41 5.19
C GLN A 53 9.14 -2.78 5.69
N SER A 54 9.88 -2.83 6.80
CA SER A 54 10.38 -4.09 7.36
C SER A 54 9.27 -4.97 7.90
N GLU A 55 8.26 -4.37 8.54
CA GLU A 55 7.10 -5.09 9.04
C GLU A 55 6.21 -5.59 7.91
N LEU A 56 6.08 -4.84 6.81
CA LEU A 56 5.40 -5.31 5.62
C LEU A 56 6.09 -6.56 5.04
N ILE A 57 7.42 -6.57 4.93
CA ILE A 57 8.16 -7.74 4.42
C ILE A 57 7.88 -8.99 5.28
N ASP A 58 7.98 -8.85 6.60
CA ASP A 58 7.67 -9.94 7.54
C ASP A 58 6.20 -10.39 7.41
N TRP A 59 5.26 -9.44 7.30
CA TRP A 59 3.83 -9.70 7.10
C TRP A 59 3.53 -10.46 5.80
N ILE A 60 4.16 -10.09 4.67
CA ILE A 60 4.03 -10.76 3.37
C ILE A 60 4.67 -12.16 3.42
N SER A 61 5.79 -12.33 4.14
CA SER A 61 6.52 -13.60 4.19
C SER A 61 5.71 -14.76 4.78
N ARG A 62 4.72 -14.44 5.62
CA ARG A 62 3.84 -15.39 6.29
C ARG A 62 2.61 -15.75 5.46
N ARG A 63 2.45 -15.17 4.28
CA ARG A 63 1.27 -15.30 3.42
C ARG A 63 1.66 -15.84 2.06
N ASP A 64 0.77 -16.67 1.51
CA ASP A 64 0.88 -17.18 0.14
C ASP A 64 0.11 -16.30 -0.86
N CYS A 65 -0.76 -15.40 -0.37
CA CYS A 65 -1.56 -14.50 -1.17
C CYS A 65 -1.66 -13.13 -0.47
N VAL A 66 -1.56 -12.04 -1.24
CA VAL A 66 -1.71 -10.67 -0.76
C VAL A 66 -2.63 -9.91 -1.70
N TYR A 67 -3.58 -9.16 -1.14
CA TYR A 67 -4.49 -8.28 -1.87
C TYR A 67 -4.07 -6.83 -1.66
N VAL A 68 -3.73 -6.14 -2.75
CA VAL A 68 -3.57 -4.68 -2.72
C VAL A 68 -4.92 -4.06 -3.04
N VAL A 69 -5.51 -3.42 -2.03
CA VAL A 69 -6.87 -2.86 -2.09
C VAL A 69 -6.81 -1.38 -2.43
N HIS A 70 -7.80 -0.88 -3.17
CA HIS A 70 -7.94 0.57 -3.36
C HIS A 70 -8.33 1.26 -2.04
N PRO A 71 -7.71 2.40 -1.65
CA PRO A 71 -8.05 3.18 -0.45
C PRO A 71 -9.54 3.54 -0.27
N VAL A 72 -10.31 3.61 -1.35
CA VAL A 72 -11.76 3.91 -1.31
C VAL A 72 -12.53 2.84 -0.53
N TYR A 73 -12.02 1.61 -0.49
CA TYR A 73 -12.63 0.51 0.25
C TYR A 73 -12.07 0.35 1.67
N ALA A 74 -11.10 1.18 2.07
CA ALA A 74 -10.55 1.23 3.41
C ALA A 74 -11.29 2.21 4.35
N HIS A 75 -12.29 2.91 3.81
CA HIS A 75 -13.09 3.90 4.50
C HIS A 75 -14.60 3.70 4.23
N ALA A 76 -15.43 3.91 5.25
CA ALA A 76 -16.87 4.02 5.15
C ALA A 76 -17.28 5.45 5.52
N ARG A 77 -18.06 6.09 4.65
CA ARG A 77 -18.57 7.44 4.91
C ARG A 77 -19.86 7.36 5.73
N VAL A 78 -19.82 7.89 6.95
CA VAL A 78 -20.96 8.00 7.84
C VAL A 78 -21.28 9.47 8.07
N GLY A 79 -22.26 9.97 7.32
CA GLY A 79 -22.59 11.39 7.29
C GLY A 79 -21.45 12.22 6.68
N MET A 80 -20.79 13.02 7.54
CA MET A 80 -19.69 13.92 7.16
C MET A 80 -18.31 13.41 7.63
N GLN A 81 -18.25 12.19 8.18
CA GLN A 81 -17.03 11.58 8.67
C GLN A 81 -16.68 10.36 7.83
N ASP A 82 -15.40 10.22 7.51
CA ASP A 82 -14.84 9.01 6.92
C ASP A 82 -14.28 8.15 8.06
N ILE A 83 -14.82 6.94 8.19
CA ILE A 83 -14.48 5.99 9.25
C ILE A 83 -13.68 4.87 8.64
N LEU A 84 -12.61 4.49 9.33
CA LEU A 84 -11.78 3.35 8.99
C LEU A 84 -12.57 2.04 9.10
N VAL A 85 -12.53 1.22 8.05
CA VAL A 85 -13.15 -0.11 8.05
C VAL A 85 -12.11 -1.20 8.25
N ASP A 86 -12.57 -2.35 8.73
CA ASP A 86 -11.73 -3.53 8.94
C ASP A 86 -11.48 -4.19 7.59
N LEU A 87 -10.22 -4.19 7.14
CA LEU A 87 -9.80 -4.93 5.97
C LEU A 87 -9.86 -6.44 6.22
N VAL A 88 -9.90 -7.24 5.15
CA VAL A 88 -9.66 -8.69 5.26
C VAL A 88 -8.21 -8.99 5.65
N ASP A 89 -7.96 -10.19 6.20
CA ASP A 89 -6.67 -10.53 6.85
C ASP A 89 -5.45 -10.48 5.91
N ASP A 90 -5.67 -10.67 4.60
CA ASP A 90 -4.63 -10.68 3.56
C ASP A 90 -4.61 -9.40 2.73
N ALA A 91 -5.37 -8.38 3.15
CA ALA A 91 -5.43 -7.10 2.47
C ALA A 91 -4.45 -6.08 3.05
N VAL A 92 -3.80 -5.37 2.14
CA VAL A 92 -2.99 -4.19 2.41
C VAL A 92 -3.44 -3.08 1.48
N TYR A 93 -3.43 -1.85 1.96
CA TYR A 93 -3.51 -0.69 1.10
C TYR A 93 -2.48 0.37 1.52
N PHE A 94 -2.23 1.27 0.59
CA PHE A 94 -1.45 2.48 0.79
C PHE A 94 -2.11 3.59 -0.01
N GLU A 95 -1.98 4.84 0.41
CA GLU A 95 -2.42 5.97 -0.40
C GLU A 95 -1.22 6.50 -1.21
N VAL A 96 -1.21 6.28 -2.52
CA VAL A 96 -0.36 7.12 -3.39
C VAL A 96 -1.10 8.42 -3.51
N GLY A 97 -0.54 9.46 -2.87
CA GLY A 97 -1.21 10.72 -2.57
C GLY A 97 -2.18 11.20 -3.63
N ARG A 98 -3.24 11.90 -3.17
CA ARG A 98 -4.35 12.50 -3.93
C ARG A 98 -4.03 12.96 -5.36
N ARG A 99 -2.80 13.39 -5.64
CA ARG A 99 -2.30 13.79 -6.95
C ARG A 99 -2.41 12.71 -8.03
N MET A 100 -2.17 11.42 -7.75
CA MET A 100 -2.36 10.37 -8.76
C MET A 100 -3.85 10.22 -9.12
N ALA A 101 -4.74 10.22 -8.14
CA ALA A 101 -6.19 10.22 -8.36
C ALA A 101 -6.66 11.47 -9.13
N LEU A 102 -6.05 12.64 -8.89
CA LEU A 102 -6.35 13.90 -9.59
C LEU A 102 -5.71 14.01 -10.98
N SER A 103 -4.72 13.18 -11.31
CA SER A 103 -3.98 13.25 -12.58
C SER A 103 -4.71 12.62 -13.77
N GLY A 104 -5.95 12.14 -13.58
CA GLY A 104 -6.70 11.42 -14.62
C GLY A 104 -6.29 9.95 -14.77
N HIS A 105 -5.26 9.52 -14.05
CA HIS A 105 -4.79 8.14 -13.92
C HIS A 105 -5.52 7.36 -12.81
N ALA A 106 -6.75 7.77 -12.45
CA ALA A 106 -7.53 7.05 -11.44
C ALA A 106 -7.92 5.64 -11.89
N GLY A 107 -8.02 5.39 -13.22
CA GLY A 107 -8.23 4.05 -13.78
C GLY A 107 -7.04 3.10 -13.62
N ASP A 108 -5.90 3.65 -13.20
CA ASP A 108 -4.63 2.97 -12.97
C ASP A 108 -4.48 2.60 -11.46
N TRP A 109 -5.59 2.48 -10.71
CA TRP A 109 -5.61 1.95 -9.33
C TRP A 109 -6.15 0.49 -9.31
N PRO A 110 -5.72 -0.36 -8.35
CA PRO A 110 -4.86 -0.03 -7.23
C PRO A 110 -3.36 0.01 -7.52
N LEU A 111 -2.96 -0.34 -8.75
CA LEU A 111 -1.58 -0.24 -9.25
C LEU A 111 -1.61 0.20 -10.71
N PRO A 112 -0.74 1.14 -11.15
CA PRO A 112 -0.87 1.70 -12.48
C PRO A 112 -0.53 0.74 -13.62
N GLU A 113 -1.34 0.73 -14.70
CA GLU A 113 -1.24 -0.19 -15.85
C GLU A 113 0.09 -0.02 -16.64
N ALA A 114 0.81 1.09 -16.46
CA ALA A 114 2.08 1.33 -17.12
C ALA A 114 3.23 0.65 -16.36
N LYS A 115 3.97 -0.24 -17.06
CA LYS A 115 5.30 -0.82 -16.71
C LYS A 115 5.76 -0.31 -15.36
N PHE A 116 5.39 -1.06 -14.31
CA PHE A 116 5.62 -0.80 -12.90
C PHE A 116 6.65 0.31 -12.72
N HIS A 117 6.20 1.55 -12.44
CA HIS A 117 7.13 2.62 -12.12
C HIS A 117 8.02 2.07 -10.99
N SER A 118 9.28 1.79 -11.31
CA SER A 118 10.26 1.13 -10.42
C SER A 118 10.69 2.04 -9.28
N ALA A 119 9.96 3.13 -9.08
CA ALA A 119 10.14 4.15 -8.07
C ALA A 119 8.73 4.48 -7.58
N GLY A 120 8.56 4.76 -6.28
CA GLY A 120 7.23 4.96 -5.75
C GLY A 120 6.89 4.08 -4.56
N ILE A 121 5.71 4.29 -4.00
CA ILE A 121 5.08 3.32 -3.11
C ILE A 121 4.84 1.99 -3.86
N PRO A 122 4.32 1.97 -5.12
CA PRO A 122 4.20 0.72 -5.87
C PRO A 122 5.53 -0.03 -6.00
N GLY A 123 6.63 0.67 -6.35
CA GLY A 123 7.98 0.11 -6.40
C GLY A 123 8.42 -0.49 -5.07
N ALA A 124 8.27 0.26 -3.96
CA ALA A 124 8.60 -0.21 -2.62
C ALA A 124 7.75 -1.43 -2.19
N PHE A 125 6.49 -1.51 -2.62
CA PHE A 125 5.65 -2.68 -2.41
C PHE A 125 6.19 -3.89 -3.19
N GLY A 126 6.53 -3.69 -4.46
CA GLY A 126 7.13 -4.73 -5.30
C GLY A 126 8.44 -5.27 -4.72
N ASP A 127 9.28 -4.38 -4.19
CA ASP A 127 10.51 -4.77 -3.50
C ASP A 127 10.23 -5.54 -2.20
N ALA A 128 9.17 -5.17 -1.47
CA ALA A 128 8.74 -5.92 -0.28
C ALA A 128 8.31 -7.36 -0.64
N VAL A 129 7.53 -7.51 -1.72
CA VAL A 129 7.09 -8.82 -2.23
C VAL A 129 8.29 -9.68 -2.63
N ARG A 130 9.22 -9.11 -3.41
CA ARG A 130 10.44 -9.82 -3.84
C ARG A 130 11.27 -10.26 -2.64
N ALA A 131 11.49 -9.37 -1.67
CA ALA A 131 12.23 -9.68 -0.46
C ALA A 131 11.55 -10.76 0.39
N ALA A 132 10.23 -10.66 0.58
CA ALA A 132 9.47 -11.58 1.41
C ALA A 132 9.40 -13.00 0.84
N TRP A 133 9.38 -13.13 -0.50
CA TRP A 133 9.25 -14.41 -1.20
C TRP A 133 10.57 -14.89 -1.83
N ASN A 134 11.68 -14.20 -1.58
CA ASN A 134 13.00 -14.49 -2.14
C ASN A 134 13.01 -14.58 -3.68
N LEU A 135 12.28 -13.68 -4.34
CA LEU A 135 12.22 -13.61 -5.79
C LEU A 135 13.44 -12.88 -6.35
N SER A 136 13.98 -13.34 -7.48
CA SER A 136 15.02 -12.61 -8.20
C SER A 136 14.47 -11.30 -8.78
N GLU A 137 15.32 -10.27 -8.89
CA GLU A 137 14.96 -8.93 -9.40
C GLU A 137 14.28 -8.92 -10.79
N VAL A 138 14.44 -9.98 -11.58
CA VAL A 138 13.95 -10.11 -12.97
C VAL A 138 12.49 -10.55 -13.07
N VAL A 139 11.85 -10.92 -11.95
CA VAL A 139 10.43 -11.28 -11.98
C VAL A 139 9.62 -10.00 -12.10
N ASP A 140 9.07 -9.77 -13.30
CA ASP A 140 8.03 -8.77 -13.52
C ASP A 140 6.83 -9.16 -12.69
N LEU A 141 6.55 -8.34 -11.68
CA LEU A 141 5.34 -8.44 -10.89
C LEU A 141 4.20 -7.89 -11.75
N GLU A 142 3.68 -8.71 -12.65
CA GLU A 142 2.41 -8.42 -13.31
C GLU A 142 1.29 -8.82 -12.35
N PRO A 143 0.64 -7.88 -11.65
CA PRO A 143 -0.52 -8.24 -10.84
C PRO A 143 -1.55 -8.88 -11.76
N ALA A 144 -2.08 -10.04 -11.37
CA ALA A 144 -3.25 -10.57 -12.02
C ALA A 144 -4.40 -9.59 -11.74
N TRP A 145 -4.76 -8.80 -12.76
CA TRP A 145 -5.97 -7.98 -12.74
C TRP A 145 -7.14 -8.94 -12.88
N ASP A 146 -7.68 -9.37 -11.74
CA ASP A 146 -8.90 -10.17 -11.74
C ASP A 146 -10.11 -9.24 -11.96
N ARG A 147 -10.16 -8.58 -13.13
CA ARG A 147 -11.32 -7.78 -13.57
C ARG A 147 -12.55 -8.68 -13.79
N GLU A 148 -12.38 -9.99 -13.91
CA GLU A 148 -13.50 -10.96 -14.02
C GLU A 148 -14.09 -11.35 -12.64
N GLU A 149 -13.33 -11.23 -11.52
CA GLU A 149 -13.80 -11.40 -10.14
C GLU A 149 -13.99 -10.07 -9.37
N GLY A 150 -14.41 -8.98 -10.04
CA GLY A 150 -14.56 -7.62 -9.48
C GLY A 150 -15.51 -7.40 -8.28
N ASN A 151 -15.80 -8.42 -7.48
CA ASN A 151 -16.59 -8.37 -6.25
C ASN A 151 -15.99 -9.26 -5.15
N ARG A 152 -14.67 -9.14 -4.91
CA ARG A 152 -14.06 -9.79 -3.74
C ARG A 152 -14.36 -8.97 -2.49
N LYS A 153 -14.66 -9.65 -1.37
CA LYS A 153 -14.72 -8.99 -0.06
C LYS A 153 -13.35 -8.41 0.27
N VAL A 154 -13.29 -7.09 0.45
CA VAL A 154 -12.06 -6.34 0.75
C VAL A 154 -12.04 -5.81 2.17
N SER A 155 -13.22 -5.51 2.71
CA SER A 155 -13.38 -5.03 4.08
C SER A 155 -14.79 -5.33 4.60
N SER A 156 -15.03 -5.02 5.87
CA SER A 156 -16.37 -5.08 6.46
C SER A 156 -16.62 -3.91 7.40
N TYR A 157 -17.87 -3.45 7.45
CA TYR A 157 -18.31 -2.40 8.35
C TYR A 157 -19.67 -2.75 8.96
N GLN A 158 -19.76 -2.78 10.29
CA GLN A 158 -20.99 -3.12 11.02
C GLN A 158 -21.64 -4.46 10.61
N GLY A 159 -20.82 -5.44 10.23
CA GLY A 159 -21.28 -6.77 9.79
C GLY A 159 -21.67 -6.85 8.31
N GLU A 160 -21.61 -5.73 7.58
CA GLU A 160 -21.82 -5.71 6.13
C GLU A 160 -20.48 -5.85 5.41
N ASP A 161 -20.47 -6.68 4.37
CA ASP A 161 -19.30 -6.90 3.54
C ASP A 161 -19.17 -5.79 2.50
N ILE A 162 -17.97 -5.23 2.38
CA ILE A 162 -17.61 -4.27 1.33
C ILE A 162 -16.84 -5.04 0.27
N GLN A 163 -17.33 -4.95 -0.96
CA GLN A 163 -16.71 -5.56 -2.13
C GLN A 163 -15.98 -4.50 -2.95
N GLY A 164 -14.86 -4.87 -3.55
CA GLY A 164 -14.08 -3.90 -4.32
C GLY A 164 -12.97 -4.53 -5.14
N ASP A 165 -12.37 -3.68 -5.97
CA ASP A 165 -11.24 -4.04 -6.83
C ASP A 165 -9.97 -4.28 -6.01
N VAL A 166 -9.25 -5.34 -6.37
CA VAL A 166 -7.97 -5.71 -5.77
C VAL A 166 -6.97 -6.11 -6.84
N ALA A 167 -5.70 -5.75 -6.63
CA ALA A 167 -4.60 -6.41 -7.30
C ALA A 167 -4.15 -7.61 -6.45
N VAL A 168 -4.06 -8.79 -7.07
CA VAL A 168 -3.74 -10.03 -6.37
C VAL A 168 -2.29 -10.44 -6.66
N PHE A 169 -1.56 -10.75 -5.60
CA PHE A 169 -0.23 -11.32 -5.66
C PHE A 169 -0.26 -12.69 -5.01
N ARG A 170 -0.04 -13.78 -5.76
CA ARG A 170 0.09 -15.12 -5.20
C ARG A 170 1.53 -15.58 -5.32
N ARG A 171 2.07 -16.15 -4.25
CA ARG A 171 3.44 -16.68 -4.24
C ARG A 171 3.65 -17.75 -5.31
N SER A 172 2.62 -18.56 -5.58
CA SER A 172 2.63 -19.58 -6.63
C SER A 172 2.84 -19.02 -8.05
N ASP A 173 2.49 -17.76 -8.28
CA ASP A 173 2.60 -17.13 -9.61
C ASP A 173 4.07 -16.83 -9.95
N PHE A 174 4.99 -17.02 -9.00
CA PHE A 174 6.41 -16.70 -9.09
C PHE A 174 7.34 -17.90 -8.87
N MET A 175 6.82 -19.12 -8.76
CA MET A 175 7.57 -20.39 -8.64
C MET A 175 7.56 -21.18 -9.95
#